data_AF-A0A7J3YRB6-F1
#
_entry.id   AF-A0A7J3YRB6-F1
#
_cell.length_a   1.000
_cell.length_b   1.000
_cell.length_c   1.000
_cell.angle_alpha   90.00
_cell.angle_beta   90.00
_cell.angle_gamma   90.00
#
_symmetry.space_group_name_H-M   'P 1'
#
loop_
_entity.id
_entity.type
_entity.pdbx_description
1 polymer ?
#
loop_
_entity_poly.entity_id
_entity_poly.type
_entity_poly.pdbx_seq_one_letter_code
_entity_poly.pdbx_strand_id
1 'polypeptide(L)'
;MGSGSVLCEVCEERPAVRKCRICGRYVCEKHVNEEGVCAVCEDLMCRICNSRLSITSCVMCGRPVCRNCSVELEPGIRVCKQCVDNLQILKEGRGTQARYVR
;
A
#
# COMPACT_ATOMS: atom_id res chain seq x y z
N MET A 1 -0.04 -18.51 -38.60
CA MET A 1 -0.67 -17.54 -37.69
C MET A 1 -0.77 -18.22 -36.33
N GLY A 2 0.13 -17.91 -35.42
CA GLY A 2 0.20 -18.58 -34.11
C GLY A 2 -0.85 -18.01 -33.18
N SER A 3 -1.90 -18.78 -32.89
CA SER A 3 -2.83 -18.51 -31.79
C SER A 3 -2.17 -18.89 -30.46
N GLY A 4 -1.14 -18.15 -30.07
CA GLY A 4 -0.54 -18.27 -28.74
C GLY A 4 -1.44 -17.57 -27.74
N SER A 5 -2.16 -18.32 -26.90
CA SER A 5 -2.84 -17.75 -25.74
C SER A 5 -1.80 -17.10 -24.84
N VAL A 6 -1.94 -15.81 -24.56
CA VAL A 6 -1.05 -15.08 -23.66
C VAL A 6 -1.17 -15.71 -22.27
N LEU A 7 -0.03 -16.10 -21.67
CA LEU A 7 0.01 -16.66 -20.33
C LEU A 7 -0.04 -15.56 -19.27
N CYS A 8 -0.47 -15.92 -18.07
CA CYS A 8 -0.48 -15.03 -16.93
C CYS A 8 0.96 -14.63 -16.55
N GLU A 9 1.23 -13.33 -16.49
CA GLU A 9 2.53 -12.78 -16.09
C GLU A 9 2.83 -12.87 -14.58
N VAL A 10 1.94 -13.50 -13.79
CA VAL A 10 2.14 -13.69 -12.34
C VAL A 10 2.56 -15.12 -12.02
N CYS A 11 1.99 -16.11 -12.71
CA CYS A 11 2.32 -17.52 -12.45
C CYS A 11 2.88 -18.27 -13.65
N GLU A 12 2.83 -17.71 -14.86
CA GLU A 12 3.35 -18.28 -16.11
C GLU A 12 2.77 -19.66 -16.51
N GLU A 13 1.82 -20.21 -15.74
CA GLU A 13 1.23 -21.53 -15.99
C GLU A 13 -0.13 -21.50 -16.68
N ARG A 14 -0.92 -20.43 -16.48
CA ARG A 14 -2.34 -20.37 -16.87
C ARG A 14 -2.57 -19.35 -17.98
N PRO A 15 -3.57 -19.55 -18.86
CA PRO A 15 -3.95 -18.53 -19.83
C PRO A 15 -4.44 -17.27 -19.11
N ALA A 16 -4.04 -16.10 -19.62
CA ALA A 16 -4.53 -14.83 -19.13
C ALA A 16 -5.97 -14.59 -19.59
N VAL A 17 -6.80 -14.09 -18.67
CA VAL A 17 -8.22 -13.81 -18.94
C VAL A 17 -8.47 -12.32 -19.15
N ARG A 18 -7.62 -11.45 -18.59
CA ARG A 18 -7.72 -9.98 -18.74
C ARG A 18 -6.41 -9.27 -18.41
N LYS A 19 -6.34 -7.97 -18.68
CA LYS A 19 -5.27 -7.08 -18.21
C LYS A 19 -5.62 -6.41 -16.88
N CYS A 20 -4.61 -6.24 -16.02
CA CYS A 20 -4.73 -5.43 -14.81
C CYS A 20 -4.98 -3.96 -15.16
N ARG A 21 -6.00 -3.33 -14.57
CA ARG A 21 -6.33 -1.91 -14.82
C ARG A 21 -5.30 -0.92 -14.28
N ILE A 22 -4.40 -1.37 -13.39
CA ILE A 22 -3.38 -0.52 -12.76
C ILE A 22 -2.03 -0.63 -13.48
N CYS A 23 -1.50 -1.84 -13.64
CA CYS A 23 -0.16 -2.05 -14.21
C CYS A 23 -0.14 -2.61 -15.64
N GLY A 24 -1.28 -3.02 -16.19
CA GLY A 24 -1.39 -3.52 -17.56
C GLY A 24 -1.00 -5.00 -17.79
N ARG A 25 -0.46 -5.70 -16.78
CA ARG A 25 -0.09 -7.12 -16.87
C ARG A 25 -1.26 -8.01 -17.30
N TYR A 26 -1.01 -8.99 -18.15
CA TYR A 26 -1.94 -10.07 -18.47
C TYR A 26 -2.01 -11.06 -17.30
N VAL A 27 -3.21 -11.30 -16.78
CA VAL A 27 -3.44 -12.09 -15.57
C VAL A 27 -4.55 -13.12 -15.75
N CYS A 28 -4.35 -14.30 -15.16
CA CYS A 28 -5.36 -15.36 -15.10
C CYS A 28 -6.41 -15.08 -14.03
N GLU A 29 -7.48 -15.87 -14.03
CA GLU A 29 -8.61 -15.79 -13.12
C GLU A 29 -8.23 -15.87 -11.63
N LYS A 30 -7.10 -16.49 -11.29
CA LYS A 30 -6.63 -16.60 -9.90
C LYS A 30 -5.87 -15.37 -9.40
N HIS A 31 -5.29 -14.58 -10.30
CA HIS A 31 -4.42 -13.46 -9.94
C HIS A 31 -5.05 -12.11 -10.26
N VAL A 32 -6.35 -12.08 -10.54
CA VAL A 32 -7.11 -10.85 -10.76
C VAL A 32 -8.36 -10.85 -9.92
N ASN A 33 -8.61 -9.76 -9.21
CA ASN A 33 -9.85 -9.58 -8.46
C ASN A 33 -11.00 -9.11 -9.38
N GLU A 34 -12.20 -9.02 -8.82
CA GLU A 34 -13.42 -8.62 -9.53
C GLU A 34 -13.28 -7.22 -10.17
N GLU A 35 -12.59 -6.30 -9.49
CA GLU A 35 -12.30 -4.95 -9.99
C GLU A 35 -11.27 -4.91 -11.12
N GLY A 36 -10.71 -6.05 -11.53
CA GLY A 36 -9.68 -6.10 -12.58
C GLY A 36 -8.30 -5.64 -12.12
N VAL A 37 -8.01 -5.72 -10.82
CA VAL A 37 -6.68 -5.44 -10.24
C VAL A 37 -5.96 -6.75 -10.00
N CYS A 38 -4.68 -6.82 -10.36
CA CYS A 38 -3.90 -8.03 -10.10
C CYS A 38 -3.46 -8.14 -8.64
N ALA A 39 -3.25 -9.37 -8.16
CA ALA A 39 -2.80 -9.65 -6.80
C ALA A 39 -1.56 -8.84 -6.39
N VAL A 40 -0.59 -8.65 -7.31
CA VAL A 40 0.61 -7.84 -7.05
C VAL A 40 0.27 -6.37 -6.80
N CYS A 41 -0.63 -5.79 -7.60
CA CYS A 41 -1.05 -4.40 -7.37
C CYS A 41 -1.87 -4.27 -6.08
N GLU A 42 -2.70 -5.26 -5.79
CA GLU A 42 -3.50 -5.35 -4.56
C GLU A 42 -2.62 -5.38 -3.30
N ASP A 43 -1.54 -6.16 -3.31
CA ASP A 43 -0.57 -6.23 -2.21
C ASP A 43 0.14 -4.90 -1.98
N LEU A 44 0.41 -4.17 -3.07
CA LEU A 44 1.07 -2.88 -3.08
C LEU A 44 0.12 -1.71 -2.82
N MET A 45 -1.17 -1.92 -2.59
CA MET A 45 -2.11 -0.83 -2.28
C MET A 45 -1.79 -0.16 -0.94
N CYS A 46 -1.97 1.16 -0.90
CA CYS A 46 -1.85 1.91 0.33
C CYS A 46 -2.87 1.42 1.36
N ARG A 47 -2.40 0.94 2.51
CA ARG A 47 -3.25 0.39 3.58
C ARG A 47 -4.00 1.45 4.40
N ILE A 48 -3.91 2.71 4.01
CA ILE A 48 -4.71 3.80 4.59
C ILE A 48 -5.91 4.11 3.70
N CYS A 49 -5.70 4.35 2.40
CA CYS A 49 -6.75 4.82 1.52
C CYS A 49 -7.28 3.78 0.53
N ASN A 50 -6.61 2.63 0.39
CA ASN A 50 -6.92 1.54 -0.52
C ASN A 50 -7.26 1.95 -1.97
N SER A 51 -6.77 3.11 -2.41
CA SER A 51 -7.12 3.73 -3.71
C SER A 51 -5.90 4.10 -4.55
N ARG A 52 -4.70 4.07 -3.95
CA ARG A 52 -3.44 4.40 -4.62
C ARG A 52 -2.40 3.33 -4.30
N LEU A 53 -1.52 3.06 -5.25
CA LEU A 53 -0.32 2.27 -5.00
C LEU A 53 0.54 2.95 -3.93
N SER A 54 1.14 2.13 -3.08
CA SER A 54 2.16 2.54 -2.14
C SER A 54 3.42 2.98 -2.88
N ILE A 55 4.16 3.92 -2.28
CA ILE A 55 5.48 4.35 -2.76
C ILE A 55 6.61 3.88 -1.85
N THR A 56 6.27 3.48 -0.62
CA THR A 56 7.16 2.93 0.40
C THR A 56 6.31 2.31 1.51
N SER A 57 6.98 1.73 2.50
CA SER A 57 6.37 1.26 3.75
C SER A 57 6.58 2.28 4.85
N CYS A 58 5.60 2.42 5.74
CA CYS A 58 5.73 3.26 6.93
C CYS A 58 6.85 2.73 7.82
N VAL A 59 7.86 3.56 8.14
CA VAL A 59 8.99 3.12 8.99
C VAL A 59 8.59 2.80 10.43
N MET A 60 7.40 3.24 10.87
CA MET A 60 6.89 2.98 12.23
C MET A 60 6.05 1.70 12.33
N CYS A 61 5.31 1.31 11.29
CA CYS A 61 4.36 0.20 11.37
C CYS A 61 4.42 -0.81 10.23
N GLY A 62 5.34 -0.62 9.27
CA GLY A 62 5.56 -1.53 8.13
C GLY A 62 4.48 -1.51 7.05
N ARG A 63 3.33 -0.84 7.27
CA ARG A 63 2.25 -0.80 6.28
C ARG A 63 2.66 -0.08 4.99
N PRO A 64 2.34 -0.60 3.79
CA PRO A 64 2.47 0.12 2.53
C PRO A 64 1.67 1.43 2.53
N VAL A 65 2.30 2.53 2.13
CA VAL A 65 1.70 3.88 2.14
C VAL A 65 1.98 4.66 0.87
N CYS A 66 0.96 5.37 0.39
CA CYS A 66 1.12 6.31 -0.72
C CYS A 66 1.65 7.67 -0.23
N ARG A 67 2.03 8.53 -1.18
CA ARG A 67 2.51 9.89 -0.92
C ARG A 67 1.52 10.74 -0.12
N ASN A 68 0.22 10.59 -0.38
CA ASN A 68 -0.82 11.43 0.24
C ASN A 68 -1.19 10.99 1.67
N CYS A 69 -0.93 9.74 2.01
CA CYS A 69 -1.24 9.16 3.32
C CYS A 69 -0.02 9.08 4.24
N SER A 70 1.10 9.67 3.84
CA SER A 70 2.35 9.66 4.60
C SER A 70 3.02 11.03 4.60
N VAL A 71 3.79 11.29 5.66
CA VAL A 71 4.69 12.44 5.79
C VAL A 71 6.10 11.94 5.51
N GLU A 72 6.86 12.70 4.73
CA GLU A 72 8.28 12.45 4.49
C GLU A 72 9.09 13.11 5.60
N LEU A 73 9.92 12.33 6.30
CA LEU A 73 10.81 12.83 7.34
C LEU A 73 12.19 13.15 6.75
N GLU A 74 12.67 12.26 5.90
CA GLU A 74 13.91 12.36 5.14
C GLU A 74 13.67 11.75 3.74
N PRO A 75 14.52 12.04 2.74
CA PRO A 75 14.38 11.47 1.40
C PRO A 75 14.19 9.95 1.41
N GLY A 76 13.02 9.48 0.99
CA GLY A 76 12.67 8.06 0.96
C GLY A 76 12.18 7.46 2.30
N ILE A 77 12.32 8.19 3.41
CA ILE A 77 11.84 7.78 4.74
C ILE A 77 10.50 8.44 5.03
N ARG A 78 9.44 7.63 5.13
CA ARG A 78 8.08 8.13 5.34
C ARG A 78 7.38 7.46 6.52
N VAL A 79 6.58 8.24 7.23
CA VAL A 79 5.70 7.78 8.31
C VAL A 79 4.25 8.00 7.91
N CYS A 80 3.39 7.02 8.16
CA CYS A 80 1.98 7.12 7.84
C CYS A 80 1.26 8.12 8.75
N LYS A 81 0.22 8.80 8.24
CA LYS A 81 -0.52 9.81 9.01
C LYS A 81 -1.09 9.25 10.32
N GLN A 82 -1.60 8.01 10.30
CA GLN A 82 -2.08 7.34 11.52
C GLN A 82 -1.00 7.21 12.61
N CYS A 83 0.25 6.90 12.25
CA CYS A 83 1.34 6.83 13.21
C CYS A 83 1.74 8.22 13.73
N VAL A 84 1.68 9.25 12.88
CA VAL A 84 1.93 10.64 13.30
C VAL A 84 0.87 11.08 14.32
N ASP A 85 -0.40 10.85 14.02
CA ASP A 85 -1.53 11.21 14.89
C ASP A 85 -1.40 10.49 16.25
N ASN A 86 -1.07 9.19 16.25
CA ASN A 86 -0.85 8.43 17.48
C ASN A 86 0.29 8.98 18.34
N LEU A 87 1.37 9.49 17.73
CA LEU A 87 2.47 10.11 18.47
C LEU A 87 2.08 11.46 19.09
N GLN A 88 1.20 12.22 18.44
CA GLN A 88 0.69 13.48 18.98
C GLN A 88 -0.20 13.24 20.21
N ILE A 89 -1.10 12.25 20.15
CA ILE A 89 -1.92 11.83 21.29
C ILE A 89 -1.03 11.46 22.49
N LEU A 90 0.08 10.75 22.25
CA LEU A 90 1.02 10.39 23.31
C LEU A 90 1.80 11.58 23.88
N LYS A 91 1.94 12.69 23.15
CA LYS A 91 2.56 13.93 23.66
C LYS A 91 1.57 14.74 24.49
N GLU A 92 0.33 14.85 24.02
CA GLU A 92 -0.74 15.57 24.72
C GLU A 92 -1.16 14.84 26.01
N GLY A 93 -1.19 13.50 25.98
CA GLY A 93 -1.44 12.67 27.17
C GLY A 93 -0.33 12.71 28.22
N ARG A 94 0.87 13.21 27.89
CA ARG A 94 1.97 13.44 28.86
C ARG A 94 1.92 14.82 29.52
N GLY A 95 0.93 15.65 29.18
CA GLY A 95 0.79 17.02 29.67
C GLY A 95 0.11 17.20 31.04
N THR A 96 -0.37 16.16 31.71
CA THR A 96 -1.17 16.29 32.95
C THR A 96 -0.53 15.77 34.24
N GLN A 97 0.77 15.45 34.28
CA GLN A 97 1.44 15.07 35.55
C GLN A 97 2.75 15.80 35.89
N ALA A 98 2.95 17.02 35.41
CA ALA A 98 3.91 17.92 36.06
C ALA A 98 3.20 18.64 37.21
N ARG A 99 3.04 17.96 38.35
CA ARG A 99 2.74 18.62 39.64
C ARG A 99 3.85 19.62 39.90
N TYR A 100 3.54 20.91 39.75
CA TYR A 100 4.28 21.97 40.44
C TYR A 100 4.08 21.75 41.94
N VAL A 101 5.09 21.21 42.60
CA VAL A 101 5.19 21.26 44.07
C VAL A 101 5.77 22.63 44.39
N ARG A 102 4.93 23.52 44.93
CA ARG A 102 5.37 24.66 45.73
C ARG A 102 4.73 24.51 47.10
#